data_AF-A0A829PR07-F1
#
_entry.id   AF-A0A829PR07-F1
#
_cell.length_a   1.000
_cell.length_b   1.000
_cell.length_c   1.000
_cell.angle_alpha   90.00
_cell.angle_beta   90.00
_cell.angle_gamma   90.00
#
_symmetry.space_group_name_H-M   'P 1'
#
loop_
_entity.id
_entity.type
_entity.pdbx_description
1 polymer ?
#
loop_
_entity_poly.entity_id
_entity_poly.type
_entity_poly.pdbx_seq_one_letter_code
_entity_poly.pdbx_strand_id
1 'polypeptide(L)'
;MEGLLQQSTSTVDLDHAGLYRLVTMPTNGGAVIVTGLPAEGVGQTLSSVFGIICVVGAAALITAIGAGIVIIRRQLDPLSQVATAAQEVAELELHRGEVNLPTPIIDVASNRTHTELGQLGAALNRMLERIDDALSARHVSETRVRQFVADASHELRTPLAAISGYAELARRNHDALPTDVAHAMSRVQSEAARMTELVEDLLLLARLDSGRPLAQEPVDLSRLVVDAASDAHIAASEHRWLLNLPEDPVIVCGDTPACTRWSRTCCLTAVSTHRPAPPSQ
;
A
#
# COMPACT_ATOMS: atom_id res chain seq x y z
N MET A 1 63.36 -57.78 -53.17
CA MET A 1 62.49 -58.47 -52.19
C MET A 1 61.61 -57.39 -51.57
N GLU A 2 60.32 -57.69 -51.36
CA GLU A 2 59.23 -56.78 -50.95
C GLU A 2 58.49 -56.04 -52.10
N GLY A 3 57.90 -56.83 -53.00
CA GLY A 3 56.73 -56.38 -53.75
C GLY A 3 55.49 -56.59 -52.87
N LEU A 4 54.91 -55.49 -52.40
CA LEU A 4 53.65 -55.49 -51.65
C LEU A 4 52.56 -56.16 -52.49
N LEU A 5 52.09 -57.33 -52.05
CA LEU A 5 50.86 -57.95 -52.56
C LEU A 5 49.72 -56.96 -52.29
N GLN A 6 49.27 -56.29 -53.34
CA GLN A 6 48.27 -55.23 -53.25
C GLN A 6 46.92 -55.86 -52.91
N GLN A 7 46.63 -55.98 -51.60
CA GLN A 7 45.35 -56.45 -51.10
C GLN A 7 44.26 -55.45 -51.48
N SER A 8 43.35 -55.87 -52.35
CA SER A 8 42.17 -55.10 -52.68
C SER A 8 40.99 -55.64 -51.87
N THR A 9 40.34 -54.77 -51.11
CA THR A 9 39.11 -55.08 -50.39
C THR A 9 37.94 -54.45 -51.13
N SER A 10 36.93 -55.24 -51.47
CA SER A 10 35.69 -54.74 -52.11
C SER A 10 34.47 -55.35 -51.42
N THR A 11 33.40 -54.59 -51.30
CA THR A 11 32.12 -55.12 -50.81
C THR A 11 31.25 -55.39 -52.03
N VAL A 12 30.85 -56.65 -52.21
CA VAL A 12 30.11 -57.10 -53.38
C VAL A 12 28.87 -57.84 -52.88
N ASP A 13 27.74 -57.54 -53.50
CA ASP A 13 26.51 -58.31 -53.33
C ASP A 13 26.59 -59.55 -54.22
N LEU A 14 26.58 -60.72 -53.60
CA LEU A 14 26.66 -62.00 -54.30
C LEU A 14 25.25 -62.56 -54.43
N ASP A 15 24.77 -62.73 -55.67
CA ASP A 15 23.44 -63.24 -55.96
C ASP A 15 23.12 -64.50 -55.12
N HIS A 16 21.99 -64.46 -54.42
CA HIS A 16 21.48 -65.48 -53.49
C HIS A 16 22.26 -65.69 -52.17
N ALA A 17 23.42 -65.04 -51.98
CA ALA A 17 24.21 -65.14 -50.74
C ALA A 17 24.22 -63.84 -49.92
N GLY A 18 23.99 -62.67 -50.55
CA GLY A 18 23.90 -61.37 -49.88
C GLY A 18 25.20 -60.57 -49.91
N LEU A 19 25.30 -59.55 -49.06
CA LEU A 19 26.47 -58.66 -48.99
C LEU A 19 27.69 -59.36 -48.36
N TYR A 20 28.79 -59.48 -49.11
CA TYR A 20 30.07 -59.99 -48.62
C TYR A 20 31.19 -58.96 -48.77
N ARG A 21 32.07 -58.89 -47.76
CA ARG A 21 33.33 -58.19 -47.87
C ARG A 21 34.40 -59.15 -48.37
N LEU A 22 34.86 -58.94 -49.60
CA LEU A 22 35.83 -59.77 -50.28
C LEU A 22 37.23 -59.16 -50.14
N VAL A 23 38.21 -60.01 -49.84
CA VAL A 23 39.63 -59.67 -49.89
C VAL A 23 40.30 -60.59 -50.90
N THR A 24 41.00 -59.99 -51.86
CA THR A 24 41.73 -60.75 -52.88
C THR A 24 43.24 -60.68 -52.62
N MET A 25 43.91 -61.83 -52.61
CA MET A 25 45.37 -61.92 -52.51
C MET A 25 45.93 -62.71 -53.70
N PRO A 26 46.86 -62.13 -54.49
CA PRO A 26 47.53 -62.88 -55.54
C PRO A 26 48.55 -63.86 -54.93
N THR A 27 48.64 -65.06 -55.49
CA THR A 27 49.60 -66.10 -55.09
C THR A 27 50.74 -66.20 -56.12
N ASN A 28 51.94 -66.55 -55.66
CA ASN A 28 53.09 -66.87 -56.51
C ASN A 28 52.77 -68.10 -57.37
N GLY A 29 52.29 -67.87 -58.60
CA GLY A 29 51.78 -68.90 -59.50
C GLY A 29 50.65 -68.44 -60.43
N GLY A 30 50.19 -67.18 -60.33
CA GLY A 30 49.16 -66.62 -61.22
C GLY A 30 47.71 -66.90 -60.79
N ALA A 31 47.52 -67.65 -59.70
CA ALA A 31 46.23 -67.84 -59.05
C ALA A 31 45.90 -66.65 -58.13
N VAL A 32 44.62 -66.28 -58.05
CA VAL A 32 44.10 -65.28 -57.10
C VAL A 32 43.21 -65.99 -56.11
N ILE A 33 43.52 -65.86 -54.81
CA ILE A 33 42.68 -66.36 -53.73
C ILE A 33 41.71 -65.24 -53.35
N VAL A 34 40.42 -65.54 -53.39
CA VAL A 34 39.34 -64.65 -52.93
C VAL A 34 38.76 -65.25 -51.67
N THR A 35 38.84 -64.53 -50.55
CA THR A 35 38.14 -64.90 -49.31
C THR A 35 37.07 -63.86 -49.01
N GLY A 36 35.90 -64.31 -48.60
CA GLY A 36 34.74 -63.46 -48.33
C GLY A 36 34.21 -63.67 -46.93
N LEU A 37 33.90 -62.58 -46.23
CA LEU A 37 33.15 -62.61 -44.96
C LEU A 37 31.76 -62.00 -45.17
N PRO A 38 30.68 -62.65 -44.68
CA PRO A 38 29.34 -62.10 -44.79
C PRO A 38 29.24 -60.79 -44.00
N ALA A 39 28.75 -59.73 -44.65
CA ALA A 39 28.64 -58.39 -44.10
C ALA A 39 27.23 -58.04 -43.60
N GLU A 40 26.20 -58.82 -43.95
CA GLU A 40 24.81 -58.60 -43.52
C GLU A 40 24.64 -58.58 -41.99
N GLY A 41 25.28 -59.52 -41.28
CA GLY A 41 25.24 -59.58 -39.82
C GLY A 41 25.87 -58.36 -39.15
N VAL A 42 26.86 -57.73 -39.79
CA VAL A 42 27.53 -56.52 -39.28
C VAL A 42 26.59 -55.31 -39.42
N GLY A 43 25.93 -55.14 -40.56
CA GLY A 43 24.98 -54.04 -40.78
C GLY A 43 23.75 -54.12 -39.86
N GLN A 44 23.18 -55.31 -39.68
CA GLN A 44 22.04 -55.52 -38.80
C GLN A 44 22.38 -55.25 -37.33
N THR A 45 23.58 -55.66 -36.89
CA THR A 45 24.09 -55.35 -35.55
C THR A 45 24.29 -53.84 -35.38
N LEU A 46 24.88 -53.16 -36.38
CA LEU A 46 25.14 -51.73 -36.31
C LEU A 46 23.84 -50.91 -36.23
N SER A 47 22.82 -51.27 -37.02
CA SER A 47 21.50 -50.62 -36.98
C SER A 47 20.76 -50.86 -35.66
N SER A 48 20.86 -52.07 -35.09
CA SER A 48 20.25 -52.40 -33.79
C SER A 48 20.90 -51.62 -32.66
N VAL A 49 22.24 -51.55 -32.64
CA VAL A 49 23.00 -50.75 -31.65
C VAL A 49 22.65 -49.26 -31.79
N PHE A 50 22.58 -48.74 -33.02
CA PHE A 50 22.18 -47.34 -33.25
C PHE A 50 20.76 -47.07 -32.74
N GLY A 51 19.80 -47.95 -33.03
CA GLY A 51 18.43 -47.84 -32.53
C GLY A 51 18.36 -47.83 -31.00
N ILE A 52 19.09 -48.75 -30.34
CA ILE A 52 19.18 -48.80 -28.88
C ILE A 52 19.77 -47.50 -28.32
N ILE A 53 20.86 -46.99 -28.91
CA ILE A 53 21.48 -45.73 -28.49
C ILE A 53 20.51 -44.56 -28.63
N CYS A 54 19.78 -44.47 -29.75
CA CYS A 54 18.78 -43.43 -29.95
C CYS A 54 17.65 -43.49 -28.91
N VAL A 55 17.13 -44.69 -28.63
CA VAL A 55 16.05 -44.87 -27.65
C VAL A 55 16.53 -44.53 -26.23
N VAL A 56 17.69 -45.05 -25.82
CA VAL A 56 18.27 -44.78 -24.51
C VAL A 56 18.62 -43.30 -24.37
N GLY A 57 19.20 -42.69 -25.40
CA GLY A 57 19.53 -41.26 -25.43
C GLY A 57 18.29 -40.38 -25.34
N ALA A 58 17.23 -40.69 -26.09
CA ALA A 58 15.96 -39.97 -26.02
C ALA A 58 15.30 -40.11 -24.64
N ALA A 59 15.29 -41.32 -24.07
CA ALA A 59 14.75 -41.56 -22.74
C ALA A 59 15.53 -40.79 -21.65
N ALA A 60 16.86 -40.78 -21.73
CA ALA A 60 17.71 -40.02 -20.81
C ALA A 60 17.44 -38.51 -20.93
N LEU A 61 17.32 -37.98 -22.15
CA LEU A 61 17.03 -36.56 -22.39
C LEU A 61 15.67 -36.14 -21.85
N ILE A 62 14.62 -36.93 -22.12
CA ILE A 62 13.26 -36.67 -21.60
C ILE A 62 13.27 -36.67 -20.06
N THR A 63 13.96 -37.64 -19.46
CA THR A 63 14.07 -37.75 -18.00
C THR A 63 14.80 -36.54 -17.41
N ALA A 64 15.90 -36.10 -18.03
CA ALA A 64 16.66 -34.94 -17.59
C ALA A 64 15.83 -33.64 -17.68
N ILE A 65 15.10 -33.44 -18.78
CA ILE A 65 14.22 -32.28 -18.96
C ILE A 65 13.09 -32.30 -17.93
N GLY A 66 12.41 -33.44 -17.75
CA GLY A 66 11.33 -33.58 -16.78
C GLY A 66 11.79 -33.31 -15.35
N ALA A 67 12.93 -33.90 -14.95
CA ALA A 67 13.54 -33.64 -13.65
C ALA A 67 13.91 -32.17 -13.47
N GLY A 68 14.52 -31.54 -14.48
CA GLY A 68 14.88 -30.12 -14.47
C GLY A 68 13.66 -29.22 -14.26
N ILE A 69 12.57 -29.44 -15.01
CA ILE A 69 11.33 -28.67 -14.87
C ILE A 69 10.74 -28.83 -13.47
N VAL A 70 10.71 -30.05 -12.92
CA VAL A 70 10.16 -30.33 -11.59
C VAL A 70 11.00 -29.65 -10.50
N ILE A 71 12.33 -29.70 -10.61
CA ILE A 71 13.25 -29.05 -9.67
C ILE A 71 13.08 -27.53 -9.71
N ILE A 72 13.09 -26.93 -10.91
CA ILE A 72 12.93 -25.48 -11.08
C ILE A 72 11.60 -25.01 -10.50
N ARG A 73 10.48 -25.70 -10.83
CA ARG A 73 9.17 -25.36 -10.29
C ARG A 73 9.15 -25.45 -8.77
N ARG A 74 9.69 -26.51 -8.18
CA ARG A 74 9.75 -26.66 -6.72
C ARG A 74 10.61 -25.59 -6.02
N GLN A 75 11.68 -25.12 -6.66
CA GLN A 75 12.53 -24.08 -6.08
C GLN A 75 11.95 -22.67 -6.24
N LEU A 76 11.20 -22.40 -7.31
CA LEU A 76 10.63 -21.08 -7.60
C LEU A 76 9.21 -20.87 -7.06
N ASP A 77 8.46 -21.94 -6.77
CA ASP A 77 7.11 -21.84 -6.19
C ASP A 77 7.02 -20.96 -4.94
N PRO A 78 7.97 -21.02 -3.97
CA PRO A 78 7.95 -20.15 -2.80
C PRO A 78 8.08 -18.66 -3.14
N LEU A 79 8.74 -18.28 -4.24
CA LEU A 79 8.85 -16.87 -4.64
C LEU A 79 7.49 -16.30 -5.08
N SER A 80 6.64 -17.12 -5.68
CA SER A 80 5.29 -16.69 -6.07
C SER A 80 4.40 -16.41 -4.85
N GLN A 81 4.57 -17.19 -3.78
CA GLN A 81 3.86 -17.00 -2.51
C GLN A 81 4.31 -15.69 -1.83
N VAL A 82 5.62 -15.41 -1.80
CA VAL A 82 6.17 -14.15 -1.28
C VAL A 82 5.65 -12.95 -2.07
N ALA A 83 5.65 -13.03 -3.41
CA ALA A 83 5.17 -11.95 -4.26
C ALA A 83 3.68 -11.67 -4.04
N THR A 84 2.86 -12.72 -3.95
CA THR A 84 1.41 -12.60 -3.70
C THR A 84 1.14 -11.96 -2.34
N ALA A 85 1.85 -12.40 -1.31
CA ALA A 85 1.62 -11.90 0.04
C ALA A 85 2.16 -10.48 0.24
N ALA A 86 3.27 -10.12 -0.42
CA ALA A 86 3.75 -8.74 -0.46
C ALA A 86 2.75 -7.81 -1.17
N GLN A 87 2.05 -8.31 -2.20
CA GLN A 87 1.04 -7.55 -2.92
C GLN A 87 -0.24 -7.36 -2.10
N GLU A 88 -0.66 -8.39 -1.36
CA GLU A 88 -1.76 -8.30 -0.38
C GLU A 88 -1.44 -7.27 0.71
N VAL A 89 -0.19 -7.23 1.21
CA VAL A 89 0.25 -6.20 2.16
C VAL A 89 0.33 -4.81 1.52
N ALA A 90 0.74 -4.70 0.26
CA ALA A 90 0.80 -3.43 -0.45
C ALA A 90 -0.59 -2.82 -0.73
N GLU A 91 -1.62 -3.67 -0.81
CA GLU A 91 -3.02 -3.26 -0.98
C GLU A 91 -3.72 -2.94 0.34
N LEU A 92 -3.12 -3.27 1.50
CA LEU A 92 -3.64 -2.85 2.80
C LEU A 92 -3.56 -1.33 2.94
N GLU A 93 -4.70 -0.71 3.24
CA GLU A 93 -4.77 0.70 3.54
C GLU A 93 -4.20 1.00 4.93
N LEU A 94 -2.88 1.17 4.98
CA LEU A 94 -2.08 1.42 6.20
C LEU A 94 -2.47 2.71 6.96
N HIS A 95 -3.42 3.51 6.44
CA HIS A 95 -3.84 4.78 7.02
C HIS A 95 -4.97 4.65 8.07
N ARG A 96 -5.59 3.47 8.23
CA ARG A 96 -6.80 3.32 9.06
C ARG A 96 -6.58 2.81 10.50
N GLY A 97 -5.35 2.87 11.02
CA GLY A 97 -5.07 2.87 12.47
C GLY A 97 -5.05 1.52 13.19
N GLU A 98 -5.72 0.49 12.69
CA GLU A 98 -5.55 -0.89 13.15
C GLU A 98 -5.22 -1.77 11.95
N VAL A 99 -3.93 -1.99 11.72
CA VAL A 99 -3.48 -2.97 10.73
C VAL A 99 -3.05 -4.19 11.52
N ASN A 100 -3.90 -5.21 11.57
CA ASN A 100 -3.44 -6.54 11.99
C ASN A 100 -2.74 -7.18 10.79
N LEU A 101 -1.42 -7.07 10.71
CA LEU A 101 -0.67 -7.89 9.75
C LEU A 101 -0.76 -9.35 10.19
N PRO A 102 -1.25 -10.28 9.35
CA PRO A 102 -1.21 -11.70 9.68
C PRO A 102 0.24 -12.18 9.77
N THR A 103 0.77 -12.31 10.98
CA THR A 103 2.12 -12.82 11.21
C THR A 103 2.08 -14.30 11.59
N PRO A 104 2.86 -15.19 10.94
CA PRO A 104 3.78 -14.94 9.82
C PRO A 104 3.09 -15.00 8.45
N ILE A 105 3.49 -14.10 7.54
CA ILE A 105 2.98 -14.06 6.15
C ILE A 105 3.61 -15.19 5.31
N ILE A 106 4.84 -15.59 5.63
CA ILE A 106 5.58 -16.64 4.93
C ILE A 106 5.85 -17.79 5.89
N ASP A 107 5.24 -18.96 5.63
CA ASP A 107 5.56 -20.21 6.33
C ASP A 107 6.91 -20.74 5.81
N VAL A 108 7.98 -20.28 6.46
CA VAL A 108 9.31 -20.85 6.25
C VAL A 108 9.36 -22.18 6.99
N ALA A 109 8.93 -23.26 6.32
CA ALA A 109 9.07 -24.62 6.84
C ALA A 109 10.49 -24.81 7.40
N SER A 110 10.61 -25.27 8.65
CA SER A 110 11.86 -25.25 9.42
C SER A 110 13.03 -26.01 8.78
N ASN A 111 12.77 -26.82 7.75
CA ASN A 111 13.77 -27.54 6.95
C ASN A 111 14.43 -26.69 5.84
N ARG A 112 13.94 -25.47 5.57
CA ARG A 112 14.46 -24.56 4.53
C ARG A 112 15.13 -23.30 5.10
N THR A 113 15.18 -23.14 6.42
CA THR A 113 15.82 -22.00 7.11
C THR A 113 17.27 -21.78 6.71
N HIS A 114 17.98 -22.84 6.30
CA HIS A 114 19.38 -22.78 5.86
C HIS A 114 19.57 -22.52 4.36
N THR A 115 18.50 -22.36 3.59
CA THR A 115 18.58 -21.97 2.17
C THR A 115 18.55 -20.46 2.03
N GLU A 116 19.16 -19.90 0.98
CA GLU A 116 19.13 -18.46 0.67
C GLU A 116 17.69 -17.91 0.64
N LEU A 117 16.75 -18.68 0.08
CA LEU A 117 15.33 -18.31 0.05
C LEU A 117 14.68 -18.32 1.45
N GLY A 118 15.05 -19.27 2.31
CA GLY A 118 14.57 -19.29 3.70
C GLY A 118 15.08 -18.11 4.51
N GLN A 119 16.34 -17.70 4.29
CA GLN A 119 16.91 -16.51 4.91
C GLN A 119 16.21 -15.23 4.42
N LEU A 120 15.90 -15.13 3.12
CA LEU A 120 15.12 -14.02 2.56
C LEU A 120 13.72 -13.95 3.17
N GLY A 121 13.00 -15.07 3.25
CA GLY A 121 11.68 -15.14 3.88
C GLY A 121 11.72 -14.72 5.36
N ALA A 122 12.73 -15.18 6.10
CA ALA A 122 12.92 -14.79 7.50
C ALA A 122 13.32 -13.31 7.67
N ALA A 123 14.05 -12.72 6.72
CA ALA A 123 14.38 -11.30 6.73
C ALA A 123 13.14 -10.44 6.43
N LEU A 124 12.31 -10.86 5.46
CA LEU A 124 11.06 -10.18 5.13
C LEU A 124 10.04 -10.24 6.28
N ASN A 125 9.85 -11.40 6.92
CA ASN A 125 9.00 -11.52 8.10
C ASN A 125 9.47 -10.57 9.23
N ARG A 126 10.78 -10.48 9.49
CA ARG A 126 11.34 -9.52 10.46
C ARG A 126 11.13 -8.06 10.07
N MET A 127 11.19 -7.74 8.77
CA MET A 127 10.89 -6.39 8.28
C MET A 127 9.41 -6.05 8.51
N LEU A 128 8.50 -6.99 8.21
CA LEU A 128 7.05 -6.81 8.40
C LEU A 128 6.68 -6.65 9.87
N GLU A 129 7.27 -7.45 10.77
CA GLU A 129 7.10 -7.32 12.21
C GLU A 129 7.56 -5.94 12.71
N ARG A 130 8.70 -5.45 12.23
CA ARG A 130 9.17 -4.08 12.56
C ARG A 130 8.25 -2.98 12.04
N ILE A 131 7.63 -3.17 10.88
CA ILE A 131 6.67 -2.21 10.33
C ILE A 131 5.41 -2.21 11.19
N ASP A 132 4.90 -3.39 11.57
CA ASP A 132 3.74 -3.54 12.45
C ASP A 132 3.96 -2.86 13.81
N ASP A 133 5.11 -3.11 14.43
CA ASP A 133 5.54 -2.46 15.68
C ASP A 133 5.60 -0.93 15.53
N ALA A 134 6.19 -0.44 14.44
CA ALA A 134 6.34 1.00 14.19
C ALA A 134 5.00 1.69 13.96
N LEU A 135 4.10 1.06 13.21
CA LEU A 135 2.75 1.56 12.96
C LEU A 135 1.91 1.56 14.23
N SER A 136 1.98 0.48 15.02
CA SER A 136 1.31 0.37 16.32
C SER A 136 1.81 1.44 17.30
N ALA A 137 3.12 1.62 17.41
CA ALA A 137 3.71 2.67 18.25
C ALA A 137 3.29 4.08 17.82
N ARG A 138 3.24 4.34 16.50
CA ARG A 138 2.75 5.59 15.94
C ARG A 138 1.28 5.82 16.28
N HIS A 139 0.44 4.80 16.11
CA HIS A 139 -0.99 4.89 16.42
C HIS A 139 -1.26 5.19 17.90
N VAL A 140 -0.53 4.52 18.80
CA VAL A 140 -0.59 4.80 20.24
C VAL A 140 -0.16 6.24 20.54
N SER A 141 0.90 6.73 19.90
CA SER A 141 1.36 8.11 20.06
C SER A 141 0.31 9.13 19.60
N GLU A 142 -0.26 8.93 18.40
CA GLU A 142 -1.32 9.80 17.87
C GLU A 142 -2.56 9.80 18.79
N THR A 143 -2.95 8.64 19.31
CA THR A 143 -4.07 8.52 20.25
C THR A 143 -3.80 9.27 21.55
N ARG A 144 -2.58 9.20 22.10
CA ARG A 144 -2.18 9.94 23.30
C ARG A 144 -2.20 11.44 23.08
N VAL A 145 -1.69 11.93 21.94
CA VAL A 145 -1.73 13.36 21.60
C VAL A 145 -3.18 13.84 21.51
N ARG A 146 -4.06 13.07 20.87
CA ARG A 146 -5.50 13.38 20.77
C ARG A 146 -6.16 13.46 22.15
N GLN A 147 -5.90 12.47 23.00
CA GLN A 147 -6.46 12.44 24.35
C GLN A 147 -5.95 13.62 25.19
N PHE A 148 -4.65 13.94 25.10
CA PHE A 148 -4.09 15.11 25.75
C PHE A 148 -4.76 16.42 25.30
N VAL A 149 -5.00 16.62 24.00
CA VAL A 149 -5.69 17.80 23.48
C VAL A 149 -7.13 17.87 24.00
N ALA A 150 -7.84 16.74 24.02
CA ALA A 150 -9.20 16.67 24.54
C ALA A 150 -9.25 17.04 26.03
N ASP A 151 -8.39 16.42 26.85
CA ASP A 151 -8.33 16.63 28.29
C ASP A 151 -7.91 18.06 28.62
N ALA A 152 -6.86 18.58 27.97
CA ALA A 152 -6.39 19.95 28.16
C ALA A 152 -7.48 20.97 27.82
N SER A 153 -8.25 20.74 26.76
CA SER A 153 -9.34 21.63 26.37
C SER A 153 -10.48 21.65 27.39
N HIS A 154 -10.79 20.50 28.00
CA HIS A 154 -11.77 20.41 29.08
C HIS A 154 -11.29 21.15 30.33
N GLU A 155 -10.03 20.96 30.72
CA GLU A 155 -9.42 21.63 31.88
C GLU A 155 -9.26 23.14 31.68
N LEU A 156 -9.10 23.63 30.44
CA LEU A 156 -9.01 25.06 30.12
C LEU A 156 -10.36 25.76 30.03
N ARG A 157 -11.44 25.06 29.63
CA ARG A 157 -12.78 25.67 29.49
C ARG A 157 -13.32 26.20 30.83
N THR A 158 -13.13 25.43 31.90
CA THR A 158 -13.61 25.78 33.24
C THR A 158 -13.02 27.09 33.79
N PRO A 159 -11.68 27.28 33.82
CA PRO A 159 -11.09 28.55 34.27
C PRO A 159 -11.40 29.71 33.32
N LEU A 160 -11.49 29.48 32.00
CA LEU A 160 -11.90 30.53 31.05
C LEU A 160 -13.35 30.99 31.27
N ALA A 161 -14.26 30.07 31.57
CA ALA A 161 -15.64 30.40 31.92
C ALA A 161 -15.71 31.21 33.22
N ALA A 162 -14.89 30.88 34.22
CA ALA A 162 -14.80 31.64 35.46
C ALA A 162 -14.27 33.07 35.24
N ILE A 163 -13.18 33.23 34.47
CA ILE A 163 -12.62 34.55 34.12
C ILE A 163 -13.66 35.39 33.38
N SER A 164 -14.34 34.80 32.39
CA SER A 164 -15.40 35.47 31.63
C SER A 164 -16.57 35.88 32.53
N GLY A 165 -16.98 35.00 33.46
CA GLY A 165 -18.04 35.29 34.42
C GLY A 165 -17.69 36.42 35.40
N TYR A 166 -16.46 36.45 35.91
CA TYR A 166 -16.00 37.54 36.78
C TYR A 166 -15.88 38.86 36.04
N ALA A 167 -15.35 38.85 34.81
CA ALA A 167 -15.24 40.05 33.99
C ALA A 167 -16.64 40.61 33.65
N GLU A 168 -17.60 39.75 33.30
CA GLU A 168 -18.99 40.12 33.05
C GLU A 168 -19.67 40.70 34.31
N LEU A 169 -19.48 40.08 35.48
CA LEU A 169 -20.03 40.58 36.74
C LEU A 169 -19.45 41.94 37.13
N ALA A 170 -18.14 42.14 36.93
CA ALA A 170 -17.50 43.43 37.15
C ALA A 170 -18.09 44.49 36.20
N ARG A 171 -18.31 44.13 34.92
CA ARG A 171 -18.88 45.04 33.92
C ARG A 171 -20.32 45.43 34.22
N ARG A 172 -21.15 44.55 34.79
CA ARG A 172 -22.53 44.88 35.20
C ARG A 172 -22.59 45.91 36.33
N ASN A 173 -21.54 46.04 37.12
CA ASN A 173 -21.41 47.04 38.18
C ASN A 173 -20.58 48.26 37.70
N HIS A 174 -20.72 48.64 36.43
CA HIS A 174 -19.92 49.67 35.76
C HIS A 174 -19.93 51.03 36.49
N ASP A 175 -21.07 51.39 37.10
CA ASP A 175 -21.25 52.67 37.80
C ASP A 175 -20.45 52.77 39.11
N ALA A 176 -19.98 51.64 39.64
CA ALA A 176 -19.19 51.56 40.87
C ALA A 176 -17.68 51.44 40.62
N LEU A 177 -17.24 51.35 39.35
CA LEU A 177 -15.84 51.13 38.98
C LEU A 177 -15.25 52.37 38.31
N PRO A 178 -13.99 52.75 38.62
CA PRO A 178 -13.25 53.71 37.82
C PRO A 178 -13.19 53.28 36.35
N THR A 179 -13.30 54.24 35.42
CA THR A 179 -13.32 54.00 33.96
C THR A 179 -12.16 53.14 33.47
N ASP A 180 -10.97 53.29 34.05
CA ASP A 180 -9.78 52.52 33.69
C ASP A 180 -9.95 51.02 34.03
N VAL A 181 -10.63 50.71 35.13
CA VAL A 181 -10.91 49.32 35.57
C VAL A 181 -11.96 48.68 34.68
N ALA A 182 -13.02 49.43 34.32
CA ALA A 182 -14.03 48.97 33.38
C ALA A 182 -13.42 48.64 32.00
N HIS A 183 -12.51 49.49 31.51
CA HIS A 183 -11.76 49.24 30.28
C HIS A 183 -10.86 48.01 30.36
N ALA A 184 -10.16 47.82 31.49
CA ALA A 184 -9.34 46.63 31.72
C ALA A 184 -10.17 45.34 31.75
N MET A 185 -11.33 45.35 32.41
CA MET A 185 -12.24 44.18 32.46
C MET A 185 -12.82 43.84 31.09
N SER A 186 -13.15 44.83 30.26
CA SER A 186 -13.57 44.62 28.87
C SER A 186 -12.49 43.90 28.04
N ARG A 187 -11.22 44.28 28.23
CA ARG A 187 -10.09 43.60 27.60
C ARG A 187 -9.91 42.16 28.09
N VAL A 188 -10.04 41.91 29.40
CA VAL A 188 -9.97 40.55 29.97
C VAL A 188 -11.08 39.67 29.41
N GLN A 189 -12.31 40.18 29.32
CA GLN A 189 -13.44 39.45 28.75
C GLN A 189 -13.19 39.10 27.27
N SER A 190 -12.67 40.06 26.50
CA SER A 190 -12.34 39.85 25.08
C SER A 190 -11.26 38.78 24.90
N GLU A 191 -10.21 38.79 25.73
CA GLU A 191 -9.15 37.77 25.66
C GLU A 191 -9.65 36.39 26.12
N ALA A 192 -10.49 36.32 27.15
CA ALA A 192 -11.07 35.06 27.60
C ALA A 192 -12.01 34.44 26.55
N ALA A 193 -12.80 35.26 25.85
CA ALA A 193 -13.62 34.83 24.72
C ALA A 193 -12.74 34.30 23.57
N ARG A 194 -11.68 35.03 23.21
CA ARG A 194 -10.72 34.61 22.18
C ARG A 194 -10.01 33.30 22.51
N MET A 195 -9.61 33.10 23.77
CA MET A 195 -9.02 31.84 24.23
C MET A 195 -10.03 30.69 24.17
N THR A 196 -11.32 30.95 24.43
CA THR A 196 -12.39 29.94 24.33
C THR A 196 -12.57 29.48 22.89
N GLU A 197 -12.62 30.40 21.92
CA GLU A 197 -12.68 30.07 20.49
C GLU A 197 -11.47 29.23 20.04
N LEU A 198 -10.26 29.62 20.44
CA LEU A 198 -9.03 28.87 20.11
C LEU A 198 -9.07 27.42 20.63
N VAL A 199 -9.53 27.21 21.85
CA VAL A 199 -9.67 25.86 22.45
C VAL A 199 -10.71 25.04 21.67
N GLU A 200 -11.83 25.66 21.30
CA GLU A 200 -12.87 25.00 20.52
C GLU A 200 -12.43 24.63 19.10
N ASP A 201 -11.58 25.44 18.47
CA ASP A 201 -10.98 25.18 17.16
C ASP A 201 -9.97 24.03 17.21
N LEU A 202 -9.12 23.99 18.25
CA LEU A 202 -8.20 22.88 18.47
C LEU A 202 -8.93 21.54 18.66
N LEU A 203 -10.05 21.55 19.40
CA LEU A 203 -10.91 20.37 19.57
C LEU A 203 -11.56 19.90 18.26
N LEU A 204 -12.00 20.84 17.42
CA LEU A 204 -12.58 20.53 16.12
C LEU A 204 -11.53 19.92 15.20
N LEU A 205 -10.33 20.50 15.13
CA LEU A 205 -9.20 19.95 14.38
C LEU A 205 -8.84 18.54 14.85
N ALA A 206 -8.71 18.33 16.16
CA ALA A 206 -8.43 17.01 16.73
C ALA A 206 -9.51 15.97 16.41
N ARG A 207 -10.78 16.38 16.26
CA ARG A 207 -11.88 15.52 15.81
C ARG A 207 -11.81 15.20 14.32
N LEU A 208 -11.51 16.19 13.47
CA LEU A 208 -11.37 15.98 12.02
C LEU A 208 -10.21 15.02 11.71
N ASP A 209 -9.09 15.15 12.40
CA ASP A 209 -7.92 14.25 12.27
C ASP A 209 -8.19 12.82 12.80
N SER A 210 -9.29 12.59 13.53
CA SER A 210 -9.61 11.29 14.12
C SER A 210 -10.31 10.33 13.14
N GLY A 211 -10.72 10.80 11.95
CA GLY A 211 -11.48 9.99 11.01
C GLY A 211 -12.85 9.51 11.53
N ARG A 212 -13.28 9.96 12.71
CA ARG A 212 -14.66 9.75 13.19
C ARG A 212 -15.59 10.46 12.20
N PRO A 213 -16.59 9.76 11.64
CA PRO A 213 -17.58 10.43 10.81
C PRO A 213 -18.23 11.54 11.64
N LEU A 214 -18.17 12.76 11.12
CA LEU A 214 -18.95 13.89 11.64
C LEU A 214 -20.42 13.44 11.77
N ALA A 215 -21.13 13.96 12.78
CA ALA A 215 -22.55 13.67 12.89
C ALA A 215 -23.25 14.07 11.58
N GLN A 216 -24.04 13.17 11.00
CA GLN A 216 -24.78 13.40 9.77
C GLN A 216 -26.24 13.58 10.15
N GLU A 217 -26.60 14.79 10.55
CA GLU A 217 -27.98 15.16 10.88
C GLU A 217 -28.52 16.19 9.88
N PRO A 218 -29.84 16.23 9.64
CA PRO A 218 -30.44 17.25 8.79
C PRO A 218 -30.31 18.62 9.45
N VAL A 219 -29.54 19.52 8.82
CA VAL A 219 -29.27 20.88 9.28
C VAL A 219 -29.95 21.88 8.34
N ASP A 220 -30.75 22.78 8.90
CA ASP A 220 -31.36 23.91 8.16
C ASP A 220 -30.35 25.07 8.03
N LEU A 221 -29.73 25.18 6.86
CA LEU A 221 -28.78 26.24 6.56
C LEU A 221 -29.43 27.61 6.50
N SER A 222 -30.70 27.72 6.08
CA SER A 222 -31.41 29.00 6.03
C SER A 222 -31.51 29.60 7.43
N ARG A 223 -31.88 28.78 8.42
CA ARG A 223 -31.94 29.19 9.83
C ARG A 223 -30.56 29.57 10.38
N LEU A 224 -29.53 28.78 10.11
CA LEU A 224 -28.17 29.08 10.58
C LEU A 224 -27.63 30.40 10.03
N VAL A 225 -27.92 30.72 8.77
CA VAL A 225 -27.52 31.99 8.15
C VAL A 225 -28.27 33.17 8.76
N VAL A 226 -29.57 33.02 9.06
CA VAL A 226 -30.36 34.05 9.76
C VAL A 226 -29.80 34.33 11.16
N ASP A 227 -29.51 33.27 11.93
CA ASP A 227 -28.98 33.40 13.29
C ASP A 227 -27.60 34.08 13.26
N ALA A 228 -26.70 33.63 12.38
CA ALA A 228 -25.37 34.22 12.23
C ALA A 228 -25.40 35.69 11.75
N ALA A 229 -26.30 36.02 10.82
CA ALA A 229 -26.48 37.39 10.37
C ALA A 229 -27.06 38.31 11.43
N SER A 230 -27.98 37.79 12.26
CA SER A 230 -28.55 38.53 13.38
C SER A 230 -27.47 38.86 14.43
N ASP A 231 -26.63 37.88 14.78
CA ASP A 231 -25.48 38.08 15.67
C ASP A 231 -24.50 39.12 15.10
N ALA A 232 -24.19 39.01 13.80
CA ALA A 232 -23.27 39.92 13.14
C ALA A 232 -23.84 41.35 13.03
N HIS A 233 -25.16 41.51 12.85
CA HIS A 233 -25.82 42.81 12.88
C HIS A 233 -25.77 43.47 14.27
N ILE A 234 -25.90 42.68 15.35
CA ILE A 234 -25.73 43.19 16.71
C ILE A 234 -24.29 43.66 16.94
N ALA A 235 -23.30 42.89 16.45
CA ALA A 235 -21.88 43.23 16.58
C ALA A 235 -21.44 44.41 15.70
N ALA A 236 -22.08 44.59 14.54
CA ALA A 236 -21.77 45.62 13.56
C ALA A 236 -23.06 46.25 13.00
N SER A 237 -23.70 47.07 13.83
CA SER A 237 -24.98 47.72 13.52
C SER A 237 -24.88 48.76 12.41
N GLU A 238 -23.68 49.30 12.16
CA GLU A 238 -23.43 50.29 11.09
C GLU A 238 -23.30 49.66 9.69
N HIS A 239 -23.22 48.33 9.62
CA HIS A 239 -23.17 47.60 8.35
C HIS A 239 -24.58 47.28 7.85
N ARG A 240 -24.76 47.38 6.53
CA ARG A 240 -26.01 47.03 5.86
C ARG A 240 -25.95 45.56 5.43
N TRP A 241 -26.75 44.73 6.08
CA TRP A 241 -26.81 43.29 5.83
C TRP A 241 -27.93 42.98 4.84
N LEU A 242 -27.61 42.23 3.79
CA LEU A 242 -28.56 41.84 2.75
C LEU A 242 -28.57 40.31 2.67
N LEU A 243 -29.61 39.70 3.23
CA LEU A 243 -29.82 38.26 3.14
C LEU A 243 -30.69 37.96 1.92
N ASN A 244 -30.14 37.17 1.00
CA ASN A 244 -30.90 36.60 -0.10
C ASN A 244 -31.01 35.09 0.12
N LEU A 245 -32.14 34.67 0.68
CA LEU A 245 -32.44 33.27 0.99
C LEU A 245 -33.58 32.77 0.09
N PRO A 246 -33.57 31.50 -0.33
CA PRO A 246 -34.71 30.88 -1.00
C PRO A 246 -35.93 30.79 -0.06
N GLU A 247 -37.14 30.72 -0.62
CA GLU A 247 -38.40 30.65 0.14
C GLU A 247 -38.53 29.33 0.92
N ASP A 248 -37.95 28.25 0.40
CA ASP A 248 -37.93 26.94 1.06
C ASP A 248 -36.66 26.73 1.91
N PRO A 249 -36.76 26.05 3.07
CA PRO A 249 -35.61 25.77 3.92
C PRO A 249 -34.59 24.86 3.24
N VAL A 250 -33.31 25.24 3.30
CA VAL A 250 -32.20 24.49 2.71
C VAL A 250 -31.66 23.49 3.72
N ILE A 251 -32.11 22.24 3.63
CA ILE A 251 -31.67 21.16 4.51
C ILE A 251 -30.46 20.44 3.91
N VAL A 252 -29.37 20.34 4.67
CA VAL A 252 -28.16 19.61 4.30
C VAL A 252 -27.78 18.62 5.40
N CYS A 253 -27.32 17.42 5.04
CA CYS A 253 -26.76 16.49 6.02
C CYS A 253 -25.37 16.97 6.47
N GLY A 254 -25.23 17.25 7.76
CA GLY A 254 -23.97 17.75 8.31
C GLY A 254 -23.97 17.77 9.84
N ASP A 255 -22.87 18.25 10.41
CA ASP A 255 -22.68 18.41 11.85
C ASP A 255 -23.12 19.83 12.24
N THR A 256 -24.22 19.95 13.01
CA THR A 256 -24.81 21.24 13.37
C THR A 256 -23.81 22.17 14.07
N PRO A 257 -23.04 21.73 15.10
CA PRO A 257 -21.97 22.55 15.69
C PRO A 257 -20.96 23.08 14.67
N ALA A 258 -20.51 22.24 13.74
CA ALA A 258 -19.53 22.65 12.73
C ALA A 258 -20.13 23.67 11.74
N CYS A 259 -21.34 23.43 11.25
CA CYS A 259 -22.04 24.35 10.35
C CYS A 259 -22.33 25.71 11.01
N THR A 260 -22.72 25.71 12.29
CA THR A 260 -22.96 26.94 13.07
C THR A 260 -21.70 27.77 13.24
N ARG A 261 -20.56 27.12 13.51
CA ARG A 261 -19.27 27.81 13.63
C ARG A 261 -18.86 28.44 12.30
N TRP A 262 -18.97 27.68 11.21
CA TRP A 262 -18.59 28.14 9.89
C TRP A 262 -19.41 29.36 9.43
N SER A 263 -20.74 29.36 9.64
CA SER A 263 -21.59 30.50 9.28
C SER A 263 -21.20 31.77 10.03
N ARG A 264 -20.93 31.67 11.34
CA ARG A 264 -20.43 32.79 12.16
C ARG A 264 -19.09 33.31 11.69
N THR A 265 -18.12 32.43 11.44
CA THR A 265 -16.78 32.84 10.95
C THR A 265 -16.88 33.55 9.60
N CYS A 266 -17.71 33.06 8.68
CA CYS A 266 -17.93 33.72 7.39
C CYS A 266 -18.53 35.12 7.54
N CYS A 267 -19.56 35.30 8.39
CA CYS A 267 -20.16 36.60 8.65
C CYS A 267 -19.16 37.58 9.29
N LEU A 268 -18.39 37.16 10.29
CA LEU A 268 -17.38 38.00 10.93
C LEU A 268 -16.26 38.40 9.97
N THR A 269 -15.82 37.47 9.12
CA THR A 269 -14.83 37.76 8.06
C THR A 269 -15.37 38.77 7.05
N ALA A 270 -16.68 38.71 6.74
CA ALA A 270 -17.33 39.70 5.89
C ALA A 270 -17.31 41.10 6.53
N VAL A 271 -17.56 41.22 7.83
CA VAL A 271 -17.45 42.50 8.57
C VAL A 271 -16.04 43.05 8.52
N SER A 272 -15.03 42.22 8.78
CA SER A 272 -13.64 42.68 8.84
C SER A 272 -13.08 43.10 7.49
N THR A 273 -13.62 42.54 6.39
CA THR A 273 -13.17 42.84 5.02
C THR A 273 -13.90 44.02 4.39
N HIS A 274 -15.16 44.27 4.76
CA HIS A 274 -15.99 45.30 4.13
C HIS A 274 -16.23 46.49 5.05
N ARG A 275 -15.94 47.71 4.57
CA ARG A 275 -16.25 48.95 5.30
C ARG A 275 -17.76 49.22 5.29
N PRO A 276 -18.31 49.82 6.37
CA PRO A 276 -19.70 50.24 6.38
C PRO A 276 -19.95 51.29 5.29
N ALA A 277 -21.14 51.25 4.69
CA ALA A 277 -21.52 52.21 3.67
C ALA A 277 -21.65 53.62 4.29
N PRO A 278 -21.25 54.70 3.59
CA PRO A 278 -21.43 56.05 4.09
C PRO A 278 -22.92 56.32 4.36
N PRO A 279 -23.27 57.10 5.39
CA PRO A 279 -24.65 57.42 5.70
C PRO A 279 -25.29 58.11 4.50
N SER A 280 -26.47 57.64 4.11
CA SER A 280 -27.30 58.30 3.10
C SER A 280 -27.77 59.64 3.65
N GLN A 281 -27.39 60.73 2.99
CA GLN A 281 -27.99 62.07 3.17
C GLN A 281 -29.45 62.07 2.72
#